data_AF-A0A9D4HT65-F1
#
_entry.id   AF-A0A9D4HT65-F1
#
_cell.length_a   1.000
_cell.length_b   1.000
_cell.length_c   1.000
_cell.angle_alpha   90.00
_cell.angle_beta   90.00
_cell.angle_gamma   90.00
#
_symmetry.space_group_name_H-M   'P 1'
#
loop_
_entity.id
_entity.type
_entity.pdbx_description
1 polymer ?
#
loop_
_entity_poly.entity_id
_entity_poly.type
_entity_poly.pdbx_seq_one_letter_code
_entity_poly.pdbx_strand_id
1 'polypeptide(L)'
;MASARAHTHGLVKSKSQRLVGAAIDFGTTFSGYAWAMKHDFEAHPPKISTLTNWIGGGNLISSKTSTVLLLDRKQEFVAFGFEAKDKYSELAADEQHKDHYYF
;
A
#
# COMPACT_ATOMS: atom_id res chain seq x y z
N MET A 1 40.71 2.08 -50.49
CA MET A 1 40.98 1.34 -49.24
C MET A 1 41.46 2.33 -48.20
N ALA A 2 40.60 2.64 -47.21
CA ALA A 2 40.89 3.06 -45.84
C ALA A 2 39.66 3.83 -45.32
N SER A 3 38.97 3.21 -44.37
CA SER A 3 37.77 3.68 -43.68
C SER A 3 38.12 4.10 -42.25
N ALA A 4 37.15 4.73 -41.58
CA ALA A 4 37.02 4.98 -40.14
C ALA A 4 37.69 6.25 -39.60
N ARG A 5 37.09 7.04 -38.70
CA ARG A 5 35.85 6.91 -37.91
C ARG A 5 35.48 8.29 -37.38
N ALA A 6 34.22 8.71 -37.51
CA ALA A 6 33.70 9.86 -36.77
C ALA A 6 33.36 9.42 -35.34
N HIS A 7 34.03 9.99 -34.34
CA HIS A 7 33.66 9.80 -32.94
C HIS A 7 32.57 10.81 -32.56
N THR A 8 31.30 10.43 -32.77
CA THR A 8 30.17 11.13 -32.14
C THR A 8 30.05 10.66 -30.70
N HIS A 9 30.47 11.49 -29.74
CA HIS A 9 30.15 11.30 -28.32
C HIS A 9 28.66 11.61 -28.10
N GLY A 10 27.82 10.63 -28.40
CA GLY A 10 26.40 10.64 -28.08
C GLY A 10 26.19 10.44 -26.58
N LEU A 11 25.67 11.48 -25.93
CA LEU A 11 24.65 11.46 -24.89
C LEU A 11 24.65 10.26 -23.91
N VAL A 12 25.18 10.44 -22.70
CA VAL A 12 24.81 9.59 -21.56
C VAL A 12 24.14 10.45 -20.49
N LYS A 13 22.83 10.68 -20.66
CA LYS A 13 21.94 10.96 -19.52
C LYS A 13 21.38 9.62 -19.06
N SER A 14 22.06 8.93 -18.15
CA SER A 14 21.44 7.82 -17.45
C SER A 14 20.49 8.39 -16.38
N LYS A 15 19.25 8.70 -16.77
CA LYS A 15 18.17 8.80 -15.79
C LYS A 15 17.85 7.37 -15.36
N SER A 16 18.36 6.95 -14.21
CA SER A 16 17.89 5.74 -13.54
C SER A 16 16.38 5.88 -13.30
N GLN A 17 15.59 5.14 -14.08
CA GLN A 17 14.14 5.08 -13.93
C GLN A 17 13.84 4.17 -12.73
N ARG A 18 13.64 4.77 -11.56
CA ARG A 18 13.20 4.05 -10.35
C ARG A 18 11.70 3.78 -10.46
N LEU A 19 11.35 2.72 -11.18
CA LEU A 19 9.97 2.23 -11.31
C LEU A 19 9.65 1.27 -10.15
N VAL A 20 8.47 1.44 -9.55
CA VAL A 20 7.92 0.56 -8.50
C VAL A 20 6.60 -0.02 -9.00
N GLY A 21 6.45 -1.33 -8.92
CA GLY A 21 5.17 -2.02 -9.07
C GLY A 21 4.55 -2.27 -7.70
N ALA A 22 3.24 -2.12 -7.59
CA ALA A 22 2.49 -2.45 -6.38
C ALA A 22 1.27 -3.31 -6.72
N ALA A 23 0.95 -4.25 -5.84
CA ALA A 23 -0.28 -5.02 -5.87
C ALA A 23 -1.08 -4.70 -4.61
N ILE A 24 -2.37 -4.40 -4.77
CA ILE A 24 -3.30 -4.09 -3.68
C ILE A 24 -4.37 -5.17 -3.67
N ASP A 25 -4.64 -5.70 -2.48
CA ASP A 25 -5.59 -6.77 -2.23
C ASP A 25 -6.65 -6.24 -1.26
N PHE A 26 -7.88 -6.04 -1.74
CA PHE A 26 -9.06 -5.74 -0.93
C PHE A 26 -9.87 -7.04 -0.73
N GLY A 27 -9.47 -7.84 0.27
CA GLY A 27 -10.19 -9.05 0.64
C GLY A 27 -11.42 -8.74 1.49
N THR A 28 -12.28 -9.73 1.73
CA THR A 28 -13.48 -9.52 2.58
C THR A 28 -13.12 -9.23 4.03
N THR A 29 -12.16 -9.95 4.62
CA THR A 29 -11.78 -9.77 6.03
C THR A 29 -10.58 -8.85 6.21
N PHE A 30 -9.59 -8.98 5.31
CA PHE A 30 -8.32 -8.28 5.42
C PHE A 30 -7.88 -7.71 4.08
N SER A 31 -7.26 -6.53 4.15
CA SER A 31 -6.68 -5.82 3.03
C SER A 31 -5.18 -5.66 3.22
N GLY A 32 -4.42 -5.66 2.13
CA GLY A 32 -2.98 -5.48 2.20
C GLY A 32 -2.40 -5.10 0.85
N TYR A 33 -1.09 -4.85 0.85
CA TYR A 33 -0.37 -4.53 -0.38
C TYR A 33 1.04 -5.12 -0.36
N ALA A 34 1.56 -5.32 -1.55
CA ALA A 34 2.94 -5.71 -1.81
C ALA A 34 3.54 -4.77 -2.86
N TRP A 35 4.85 -4.57 -2.83
CA TRP A 35 5.54 -3.78 -3.83
C TRP A 35 6.93 -4.33 -4.15
N ALA A 36 7.46 -3.95 -5.31
CA ALA A 36 8.82 -4.23 -5.70
C ALA A 36 9.34 -3.12 -6.62
N MET A 37 10.63 -2.79 -6.51
CA MET A 37 11.30 -2.05 -7.58
C MET A 37 11.36 -2.93 -8.82
N LYS A 38 11.23 -2.35 -10.02
CA LYS A 38 11.25 -3.13 -11.26
C LYS A 38 12.47 -4.05 -11.38
N HIS A 39 13.66 -3.54 -11.03
CA HIS A 39 14.90 -4.32 -11.08
C HIS A 39 14.93 -5.46 -10.05
N ASP A 40 14.31 -5.27 -8.88
CA ASP A 40 14.18 -6.29 -7.83
C ASP A 40 13.18 -7.38 -8.23
N PHE A 41 12.12 -7.01 -8.96
CA PHE A 41 11.12 -7.94 -9.47
C PHE A 41 11.65 -8.80 -10.63
N GLU A 42 12.53 -8.24 -11.47
CA GLU A 42 13.16 -8.95 -12.60
C GLU A 42 14.35 -9.85 -12.16
N ALA A 43 14.79 -9.75 -10.90
CA ALA A 43 15.83 -10.61 -10.33
C ALA A 43 15.36 -12.07 -10.12
N HIS A 44 16.31 -12.99 -9.89
CA HIS A 44 16.02 -14.41 -9.68
C HIS A 44 16.67 -14.90 -8.37
N PRO A 45 15.88 -15.19 -7.31
CA PRO A 45 14.42 -15.04 -7.22
C PRO A 45 13.96 -13.57 -7.17
N PRO A 46 12.72 -13.26 -7.56
CA PRO A 46 12.16 -11.92 -7.40
C PRO A 46 12.12 -11.49 -5.94
N LYS A 47 12.42 -10.22 -5.67
CA LYS A 47 12.31 -9.64 -4.32
C LYS A 47 11.07 -8.78 -4.21
N ILE A 48 10.12 -9.25 -3.40
CA ILE A 48 8.83 -8.58 -3.13
C ILE A 48 8.81 -8.14 -1.67
N SER A 49 8.40 -6.90 -1.43
CA SER A 49 8.20 -6.34 -0.10
C SER A 49 6.73 -6.25 0.23
N THR A 50 6.40 -6.45 1.50
CA THR A 50 5.06 -6.26 2.07
C THR A 50 5.18 -5.46 3.36
N LEU A 51 4.09 -4.81 3.78
CA LEU A 51 4.06 -4.27 5.13
C LEU A 51 3.86 -5.44 6.09
N THR A 52 4.76 -5.62 7.06
CA THR A 52 4.68 -6.72 8.03
C THR A 52 4.01 -6.30 9.34
N ASN A 53 3.93 -4.99 9.58
CA ASN A 53 3.57 -4.43 10.88
C ASN A 53 2.46 -3.37 10.74
N TRP A 54 1.29 -3.78 10.29
CA TRP A 54 0.06 -3.04 10.60
C TRP A 54 -0.19 -3.15 12.10
N ILE A 55 -0.22 -2.01 12.78
CA ILE A 55 -0.53 -1.95 14.22
C ILE A 55 -2.04 -1.80 14.34
N GLY A 56 -2.70 -2.79 14.92
CA GLY A 56 -4.09 -2.70 15.36
C GLY A 56 -4.20 -2.55 16.87
N GLY A 57 -5.42 -2.28 17.36
CA GLY A 57 -5.71 -2.29 18.80
C GLY A 57 -5.22 -3.57 19.50
N GLY A 58 -4.75 -3.41 20.74
CA GLY A 58 -4.32 -4.53 21.59
C GLY A 58 -2.95 -5.15 21.25
N ASN A 59 -2.01 -4.39 20.69
CA ASN A 59 -0.66 -4.84 20.28
C ASN A 59 -0.65 -5.87 19.14
N LEU A 60 -1.70 -5.90 18.32
CA LEU A 60 -1.75 -6.82 17.18
C LEU A 60 -0.79 -6.33 16.08
N ILE A 61 0.17 -7.16 15.71
CA ILE A 61 1.09 -6.92 14.59
C ILE A 61 0.68 -7.86 13.46
N SER A 62 0.31 -7.31 12.31
CA SER A 62 -0.18 -8.07 11.17
C SER A 62 0.39 -7.59 9.84
N SER A 63 0.54 -8.49 8.87
CA SER A 63 0.93 -8.13 7.49
C SER A 63 -0.22 -7.56 6.65
N LYS A 64 -1.45 -7.60 7.19
CA LYS A 64 -2.66 -7.03 6.60
C LYS A 64 -3.44 -6.21 7.64
N THR A 65 -4.26 -5.28 7.18
CA THR A 65 -5.20 -4.52 8.01
C THR A 65 -6.62 -5.03 7.79
N SER A 66 -7.55 -4.75 8.70
CA SER A 66 -8.97 -5.08 8.55
C SER A 66 -9.53 -4.48 7.25
N THR A 67 -10.37 -5.19 6.50
CA THR A 67 -11.12 -4.56 5.39
C THR A 67 -12.36 -3.90 5.97
N VAL A 68 -12.15 -2.75 6.62
CA VAL A 68 -13.24 -2.00 7.24
C VAL A 68 -13.11 -0.55 6.85
N LEU A 69 -14.19 0.05 6.38
CA LEU A 69 -14.30 1.47 6.09
C LEU A 69 -15.30 2.10 7.05
N LEU A 70 -14.86 3.11 7.80
CA LEU A 70 -15.72 3.93 8.64
C LEU A 70 -15.92 5.29 7.99
N LEU A 71 -17.19 5.66 7.79
CA LEU A 71 -17.60 6.99 7.32
C LEU A 71 -18.47 7.68 8.37
N ASP A 72 -18.46 9.00 8.37
CA ASP A 72 -19.35 9.80 9.20
C ASP A 72 -20.76 9.90 8.59
N ARG A 73 -21.66 10.64 9.25
CA ARG A 73 -23.05 10.82 8.79
C ARG A 73 -23.17 11.46 7.41
N LYS A 74 -22.15 12.23 7.00
CA LYS A 74 -22.08 12.87 5.68
C LYS A 74 -21.43 11.97 4.64
N GLN A 75 -21.12 10.72 4.99
CA GLN A 75 -20.37 9.76 4.17
C GLN A 75 -18.93 10.20 3.88
N GLU A 76 -18.38 11.09 4.73
CA GLU A 76 -16.99 11.49 4.64
C GLU A 76 -16.09 10.46 5.33
N PHE A 77 -14.87 10.29 4.82
CA PHE A 77 -13.91 9.33 5.35
C PHE A 77 -13.51 9.63 6.79
N VAL A 78 -13.66 8.64 7.68
CA VAL A 78 -13.20 8.74 9.08
C VAL A 78 -11.95 7.89 9.31
N ALA A 79 -11.97 6.63 8.89
CA ALA A 79 -10.86 5.69 9.03
C ALA A 79 -11.02 4.47 8.12
N PHE A 80 -9.92 3.75 7.90
CA PHE A 80 -9.90 2.42 7.30
C PHE A 80 -9.05 1.48 8.16
N GLY A 81 -9.25 0.17 8.05
CA GLY A 81 -8.37 -0.79 8.70
C GLY A 81 -8.74 -1.10 10.14
N PHE A 82 -7.75 -1.54 10.92
CA PHE A 82 -7.92 -1.74 12.36
C PHE A 82 -8.35 -0.46 13.09
N GLU A 83 -7.87 0.71 12.66
CA GLU A 83 -8.29 2.00 13.23
C GLU A 83 -9.81 2.22 13.11
N ALA A 84 -10.40 1.87 11.96
CA ALA A 84 -11.83 1.98 11.75
C ALA A 84 -12.62 1.05 12.69
N LYS A 85 -12.13 -0.18 12.89
CA LYS A 85 -12.71 -1.15 13.81
C LYS A 85 -12.64 -0.66 15.27
N ASP A 86 -11.50 -0.12 15.68
CA ASP A 86 -11.27 0.37 17.04
C ASP A 86 -12.16 1.59 17.32
N LYS A 87 -12.16 2.60 16.44
CA LYS A 87 -13.03 3.78 16.55
C LYS A 87 -14.51 3.43 16.58
N TYR A 88 -14.96 2.53 15.72
CA TYR A 88 -16.36 2.11 15.73
C TYR A 88 -16.74 1.41 17.03
N SER A 89 -15.82 0.61 17.59
CA SER A 89 -16.04 -0.06 18.88
C SER A 89 -16.16 0.93 20.04
N GLU A 90 -15.34 1.99 20.04
CA GLU A 90 -15.42 3.09 21.01
C GLU A 90 -16.76 3.85 20.87
N LEU A 91 -17.12 4.25 19.65
CA LEU A 91 -18.41 4.89 19.35
C LEU A 91 -19.60 4.00 19.73
N ALA A 92 -19.47 2.68 19.59
CA ALA A 92 -20.49 1.74 19.96
C ALA A 92 -20.67 1.62 21.47
N ALA A 93 -19.57 1.66 22.23
CA ALA A 93 -19.59 1.66 23.69
C ALA A 93 -20.33 2.89 24.26
N ASP A 94 -20.21 4.04 23.58
CA ASP A 94 -20.88 5.28 23.98
C ASP A 94 -22.25 5.51 23.27
N GLU A 95 -22.78 4.50 22.55
CA GLU A 95 -24.02 4.57 21.74
C GLU A 95 -24.05 5.64 20.62
N GLN A 96 -22.89 6.21 20.25
CA GLN A 96 -22.73 7.26 19.23
C GLN A 96 -22.50 6.72 17.80
N HIS A 97 -22.35 5.41 17.64
CA HIS A 97 -22.11 4.77 16.34
C HIS A 97 -23.25 4.91 15.31
N LYS A 98 -24.47 5.25 15.75
CA LYS A 98 -25.68 5.29 14.89
C LYS A 98 -25.61 6.34 13.77
N ASP A 99 -24.79 7.37 13.95
CA ASP A 99 -24.54 8.41 12.94
C ASP A 99 -23.37 8.06 12.00
N HIS A 100 -22.85 6.84 12.02
CA HIS A 100 -21.73 6.40 11.19
C HIS A 100 -22.12 5.26 10.25
N TYR A 101 -21.44 5.17 9.11
CA TYR A 101 -21.53 4.02 8.23
C TYR A 101 -20.30 3.13 8.41
N TYR A 102 -20.54 1.85 8.67
CA TYR A 102 -19.51 0.84 8.88
C TYR A 102 -19.66 -0.25 7.83
N PHE A 103 -18.64 -0.37 6.96
CA PHE A 103 -18.58 -1.37 5.88
C PHE A 103 -17.45 -2.35 6.11
#